data_AF-A0A3B1CG79-F1
#
_entry.id   AF-A0A3B1CG79-F1
#
_cell.length_a   1.000
_cell.length_b   1.000
_cell.length_c   1.000
_cell.angle_alpha   90.00
_cell.angle_beta   90.00
_cell.angle_gamma   90.00
#
_symmetry.space_group_name_H-M   'P 1'
#
loop_
_entity.id
_entity.type
_entity.pdbx_description
1 polymer ?
#
loop_
_entity_poly.entity_id
_entity_poly.type
_entity_poly.pdbx_seq_one_letter_code
_entity_poly.pdbx_strand_id
1 'polypeptide(L)'
;MEDFNELNIDEDSIPQPQSKPLGLFGVLFTKMTSDMKFVGMFTIVYGVLTSLSIIGAIIGVPLIFAGLRVREAADEFNTFRLTNDSNALRRGFELQGKYFNIQKIIIIVGLILIALYFIGILIFGISMYSSYSN
;
A
#
# COMPACT_ATOMS: atom_id res chain seq x y z
N MET A 1 -36.79 -49.22 -21.59
CA MET A 1 -36.29 -47.92 -22.07
C MET A 1 -35.56 -47.31 -20.91
N GLU A 2 -34.27 -47.17 -21.10
CA GLU A 2 -33.26 -47.06 -20.06
C GLU A 2 -33.42 -45.80 -19.21
N ASP A 3 -33.39 -46.03 -17.90
CA ASP A 3 -32.61 -45.31 -16.91
C ASP A 3 -32.37 -43.81 -17.13
N PHE A 4 -33.41 -43.01 -16.90
CA PHE A 4 -33.27 -41.56 -16.69
C PHE A 4 -33.15 -41.19 -15.20
N ASN A 5 -32.90 -42.18 -14.33
CA ASN A 5 -32.89 -41.98 -12.87
C ASN A 5 -31.47 -41.94 -12.25
N GLU A 6 -30.42 -41.99 -13.06
CA GLU A 6 -29.02 -41.96 -12.59
C GLU A 6 -28.30 -40.60 -12.74
N LEU A 7 -29.01 -39.54 -13.14
CA LEU A 7 -28.48 -38.16 -13.02
C LEU A 7 -28.91 -37.54 -11.69
N ASN A 8 -28.66 -38.27 -10.60
CA ASN A 8 -28.47 -37.63 -9.31
C ASN A 8 -27.10 -36.95 -9.38
N ILE A 9 -27.09 -35.73 -9.93
CA ILE A 9 -25.91 -34.87 -9.82
C ILE A 9 -25.76 -34.65 -8.33
N ASP A 10 -24.79 -35.34 -7.73
CA ASP A 10 -24.34 -35.06 -6.38
C ASP A 10 -23.90 -33.59 -6.37
N GLU A 11 -24.82 -32.73 -5.93
CA GLU A 11 -24.68 -31.28 -5.78
C GLU A 11 -23.56 -30.92 -4.77
N ASP A 12 -22.96 -31.94 -4.15
CA ASP A 12 -21.76 -31.90 -3.32
C ASP A 12 -20.43 -31.90 -4.11
N SER A 13 -20.47 -32.07 -5.44
CA SER A 13 -19.26 -32.06 -6.30
C SER A 13 -18.91 -30.69 -6.88
N ILE A 14 -19.77 -29.67 -6.69
CA ILE A 14 -19.38 -28.28 -6.95
C ILE A 14 -18.55 -27.86 -5.75
N PRO A 15 -17.25 -27.48 -5.92
CA PRO A 15 -16.49 -26.88 -4.83
C PRO A 15 -17.22 -25.59 -4.45
N GLN A 16 -18.06 -25.66 -3.42
CA GLN A 16 -18.67 -24.46 -2.87
C GLN A 16 -17.51 -23.52 -2.53
N PRO A 17 -17.51 -22.27 -3.02
CA PRO A 17 -16.52 -21.31 -2.60
C PRO A 17 -16.65 -21.24 -1.08
N GLN A 18 -15.70 -21.84 -0.37
CA GLN A 18 -15.77 -22.09 1.05
C GLN A 18 -15.63 -20.74 1.76
N SER A 19 -16.69 -19.94 1.77
CA SER A 19 -16.80 -18.74 2.58
C SER A 19 -17.07 -19.20 4.00
N LYS A 20 -16.05 -19.78 4.63
CA LYS A 20 -16.00 -19.98 6.06
C LYS A 20 -16.47 -18.67 6.69
N PRO A 21 -17.54 -18.67 7.53
CA PRO A 21 -18.13 -17.43 8.04
C PRO A 21 -17.00 -16.61 8.64
N LEU A 22 -16.72 -15.50 7.96
CA LEU A 22 -15.51 -14.74 8.19
C LEU A 22 -15.72 -14.07 9.54
N GLY A 23 -15.10 -14.61 10.59
CA GLY A 23 -15.14 -13.99 11.92
C GLY A 23 -14.67 -12.53 11.81
N LEU A 24 -15.04 -11.68 12.78
CA LEU A 24 -14.69 -10.26 12.78
C LEU A 24 -13.23 -10.01 12.38
N PHE A 25 -12.31 -10.82 12.90
CA PHE A 25 -10.89 -10.79 12.55
C PHE A 25 -10.63 -10.97 11.05
N GLY A 26 -11.27 -11.94 10.40
CA GLY A 26 -11.10 -12.18 8.97
C GLY A 26 -11.64 -11.05 8.11
N VAL A 27 -12.74 -10.40 8.53
CA VAL A 27 -13.31 -9.23 7.84
C VAL A 27 -12.33 -8.06 7.93
N LEU A 28 -11.83 -7.78 9.14
CA LEU A 28 -10.84 -6.74 9.38
C LEU A 28 -9.54 -7.01 8.62
N PHE A 29 -9.08 -8.26 8.60
CA PHE A 29 -7.87 -8.67 7.89
C PHE A 29 -8.03 -8.48 6.38
N THR A 30 -9.17 -8.87 5.81
CA THR A 30 -9.46 -8.67 4.37
C THR A 30 -9.50 -7.18 4.02
N LYS A 31 -10.13 -6.37 4.87
CA LYS A 31 -10.16 -4.92 4.72
C LYS A 31 -8.75 -4.32 4.80
N MET A 32 -7.97 -4.70 5.80
CA MET A 32 -6.57 -4.27 5.97
C MET A 32 -5.75 -4.57 4.72
N THR A 33 -5.84 -5.79 4.19
CA THR A 33 -5.10 -6.19 3.00
C THR A 33 -5.54 -5.39 1.76
N SER A 34 -6.84 -5.11 1.62
CA SER A 34 -7.36 -4.24 0.55
C SER A 34 -6.83 -2.82 0.67
N ASP A 35 -6.87 -2.24 1.87
CA ASP A 35 -6.37 -0.89 2.14
C ASP A 35 -4.86 -0.79 1.87
N MET A 36 -4.08 -1.83 2.21
CA MET A 36 -2.65 -1.90 1.88
C MET A 36 -2.39 -1.91 0.36
N LYS A 37 -3.21 -2.62 -0.43
CA LYS A 37 -3.11 -2.60 -1.90
C LYS A 37 -3.41 -1.20 -2.45
N PHE A 38 -4.44 -0.55 -1.92
CA PHE A 38 -4.80 0.81 -2.31
C PHE A 38 -3.68 1.80 -1.97
N VAL A 39 -3.16 1.77 -0.74
CA VAL A 39 -2.03 2.61 -0.32
C VAL A 39 -0.80 2.35 -1.18
N GLY A 40 -0.49 1.09 -1.50
CA GLY A 40 0.62 0.75 -2.39
C GLY A 40 0.46 1.36 -3.78
N MET A 41 -0.73 1.21 -4.39
CA MET A 41 -1.04 1.81 -5.70
C MET A 41 -0.97 3.34 -5.66
N PHE A 42 -1.59 3.96 -4.66
CA PHE A 42 -1.55 5.41 -4.47
C PHE A 42 -0.12 5.92 -4.32
N THR A 43 0.70 5.23 -3.52
CA THR A 43 2.10 5.58 -3.28
C THR A 43 2.92 5.47 -4.57
N ILE A 44 2.71 4.44 -5.38
CA ILE A 44 3.38 4.31 -6.69
C ILE A 44 3.02 5.49 -7.59
N VAL A 45 1.73 5.80 -7.74
CA VAL A 45 1.26 6.90 -8.59
C VAL A 45 1.81 8.24 -8.09
N TYR A 46 1.73 8.50 -6.79
CA TYR A 46 2.27 9.71 -6.18
C TYR A 46 3.79 9.83 -6.35
N GLY A 47 4.51 8.71 -6.26
CA GLY A 47 5.96 8.66 -6.49
C GLY A 47 6.32 8.98 -7.94
N VAL A 48 5.56 8.42 -8.90
CA VAL A 48 5.72 8.75 -10.32
C VAL A 48 5.48 10.23 -10.55
N LEU A 49 4.37 10.80 -10.04
CA LEU A 49 4.06 12.23 -10.15
C LEU A 49 5.16 13.12 -9.56
N THR A 50 5.72 12.73 -8.42
CA THR A 50 6.81 13.45 -7.76
C THR A 50 8.11 13.37 -8.56
N SER A 51 8.36 12.24 -9.23
CA SER A 51 9.56 12.01 -10.05
C SER A 51 9.61 12.77 -11.38
N LEU A 52 8.54 13.48 -11.77
CA LEU A 52 8.55 14.33 -12.97
C LEU A 52 9.57 15.48 -12.89
N SER A 53 9.97 15.89 -11.68
CA SER A 53 11.02 16.88 -11.48
C SER A 53 12.35 16.19 -11.16
N ILE A 54 13.48 16.75 -11.63
CA ILE A 54 14.83 16.21 -11.37
C ILE A 54 15.09 16.07 -9.85
N ILE A 55 14.70 17.09 -9.09
CA ILE A 55 14.83 17.11 -7.63
C ILE A 55 13.87 16.10 -7.00
N GLY A 56 12.64 16.03 -7.49
CA GLY A 56 11.64 15.10 -6.99
C GLY A 56 11.94 13.64 -7.32
N ALA A 57 12.72 13.33 -8.35
CA ALA A 57 13.12 11.96 -8.69
C ALA A 57 13.95 11.29 -7.58
N ILE A 58 14.78 12.07 -6.87
CA ILE A 58 15.57 11.58 -5.73
C ILE A 58 14.67 11.03 -4.61
N ILE A 59 13.48 11.62 -4.45
CA ILE A 59 12.51 11.25 -3.41
C ILE A 59 11.45 10.28 -3.96
N GLY A 60 11.04 10.49 -5.21
CA GLY A 60 10.01 9.71 -5.89
C GLY A 60 10.42 8.27 -6.12
N VAL A 61 11.67 8.01 -6.52
CA VAL A 61 12.16 6.65 -6.76
C VAL A 61 12.07 5.77 -5.50
N PRO A 62 12.62 6.18 -4.33
CA PRO A 62 12.44 5.40 -3.10
C PRO A 62 10.97 5.21 -2.73
N LEU A 63 10.12 6.22 -2.98
CA LEU A 63 8.69 6.15 -2.69
C LEU A 63 7.96 5.12 -3.57
N ILE A 64 8.30 5.01 -4.85
CA ILE A 64 7.79 3.96 -5.75
C ILE A 64 8.16 2.57 -5.22
N PHE A 65 9.42 2.37 -4.82
CA PHE A 65 9.87 1.11 -4.23
C PHE A 65 9.14 0.76 -2.93
N ALA A 66 8.80 1.77 -2.11
CA ALA A 66 7.97 1.57 -0.92
C ALA A 66 6.57 1.08 -1.32
N GLY A 67 5.92 1.74 -2.28
CA GLY A 67 4.59 1.38 -2.75
C GLY A 67 4.51 -0.04 -3.33
N LEU A 68 5.55 -0.48 -4.06
CA LEU A 68 5.64 -1.87 -4.53
C LEU A 68 5.71 -2.87 -3.38
N ARG A 69 6.54 -2.59 -2.36
CA ARG A 69 6.72 -3.50 -1.21
C ARG A 69 5.47 -3.67 -0.36
N VAL A 70 4.70 -2.60 -0.12
CA VAL A 70 3.45 -2.71 0.67
C VAL A 70 2.36 -3.44 -0.12
N ARG A 71 2.35 -3.32 -1.45
CA ARG A 71 1.46 -4.09 -2.32
C ARG A 71 1.82 -5.58 -2.33
N GLU A 72 3.11 -5.91 -2.46
CA GLU A 72 3.59 -7.30 -2.36
C GLU A 72 3.26 -7.90 -0.97
N ALA A 73 3.42 -7.12 0.11
CA ALA A 73 3.02 -7.55 1.45
C ALA A 73 1.52 -7.90 1.51
N ALA A 74 0.67 -7.12 0.85
CA ALA A 74 -0.76 -7.37 0.79
C ALA A 74 -1.11 -8.61 -0.06
N ASP A 75 -0.31 -8.94 -1.07
CA ASP A 75 -0.47 -10.18 -1.81
C ASP A 75 -0.09 -11.40 -0.93
N GLU A 76 1.02 -11.34 -0.20
CA GLU A 76 1.42 -12.39 0.75
C GLU A 76 0.40 -12.59 1.89
N PHE A 77 -0.18 -11.51 2.42
CA PHE A 77 -1.26 -11.60 3.41
C PHE A 77 -2.53 -12.24 2.83
N ASN A 78 -2.88 -11.95 1.58
CA ASN A 78 -3.98 -12.66 0.92
C ASN A 78 -3.67 -14.14 0.72
N THR A 79 -2.43 -14.48 0.34
CA THR A 79 -1.99 -15.86 0.22
C THR A 79 -2.16 -16.58 1.56
N PHE A 80 -1.69 -16.01 2.66
CA PHE A 80 -1.90 -16.56 4.01
C PHE A 80 -3.39 -16.79 4.31
N ARG A 81 -4.27 -15.85 3.95
CA ARG A 81 -5.72 -16.00 4.17
C ARG A 81 -6.30 -17.19 3.41
N LEU A 82 -5.80 -17.45 2.21
CA LEU A 82 -6.28 -18.53 1.33
C LEU A 82 -5.66 -19.90 1.70
N THR A 83 -4.39 -19.93 2.07
CA THR A 83 -3.62 -21.16 2.26
C THR A 83 -3.37 -21.53 3.72
N ASN A 84 -3.58 -20.60 4.66
CA ASN A 84 -3.15 -20.69 6.06
C ASN A 84 -1.64 -20.99 6.26
N ASP A 85 -0.81 -20.66 5.27
CA ASP A 85 0.65 -20.87 5.35
C ASP A 85 1.34 -19.79 6.19
N SER A 86 1.90 -20.20 7.34
CA SER A 86 2.64 -19.32 8.23
C SER A 86 3.89 -18.68 7.60
N ASN A 87 4.45 -19.29 6.54
CA ASN A 87 5.55 -18.68 5.79
C ASN A 87 5.10 -17.45 5.01
N ALA A 88 3.92 -17.50 4.37
CA ALA A 88 3.33 -16.35 3.67
C ALA A 88 3.06 -15.20 4.66
N LEU A 89 2.60 -15.51 5.86
CA LEU A 89 2.41 -14.51 6.92
C LEU A 89 3.74 -13.83 7.31
N ARG A 90 4.80 -14.61 7.50
CA ARG A 90 6.14 -14.09 7.82
C ARG A 90 6.69 -13.21 6.70
N ARG A 91 6.53 -13.62 5.43
CA ARG A 91 6.95 -12.83 4.26
C ARG A 91 6.18 -11.53 4.15
N GLY A 92 4.87 -11.55 4.39
CA GLY A 92 4.03 -10.35 4.45
C GLY A 92 4.56 -9.32 5.47
N PHE A 93 4.88 -9.76 6.69
CA PHE A 93 5.47 -8.89 7.71
C PHE A 93 6.88 -8.40 7.35
N GLU A 94 7.71 -9.21 6.73
CA GLU A 94 9.05 -8.79 6.29
C GLU A 94 8.97 -7.68 5.23
N LEU A 95 8.09 -7.84 4.25
CA LEU A 95 7.82 -6.84 3.20
C LEU A 95 7.22 -5.55 3.79
N GLN A 96 6.28 -5.69 4.73
CA GLN A 96 5.70 -4.56 5.44
C GLN A 96 6.74 -3.80 6.29
N GLY A 97 7.64 -4.51 6.97
CA GLY A 97 8.75 -3.90 7.71
C GLY A 97 9.73 -3.17 6.79
N LYS A 98 10.02 -3.77 5.62
CA LYS A 98 10.81 -3.14 4.55
C LYS A 98 10.14 -1.88 3.99
N TYR A 99 8.82 -1.83 3.88
CA TYR A 99 8.05 -0.63 3.53
C TYR A 99 8.23 0.48 4.58
N PHE A 100 8.03 0.18 5.87
CA PHE A 100 8.19 1.18 6.94
C PHE A 100 9.61 1.73 7.04
N ASN A 101 10.63 0.90 6.75
CA ASN A 101 12.01 1.37 6.71
C ASN A 101 12.26 2.41 5.61
N ILE A 102 11.59 2.31 4.46
CA ILE A 102 11.66 3.34 3.43
C ILE A 102 10.82 4.56 3.83
N GLN A 103 9.61 4.32 4.33
CA GLN A 103 8.66 5.36 4.69
C GLN A 103 9.22 6.32 5.75
N LYS A 104 9.91 5.80 6.78
CA LYS A 104 10.53 6.64 7.82
C LYS A 104 11.61 7.57 7.25
N ILE A 105 12.38 7.12 6.25
CA ILE A 105 13.41 7.94 5.61
C ILE A 105 12.75 9.05 4.80
N ILE A 106 11.73 8.72 4.01
CA ILE A 106 10.94 9.71 3.25
C ILE A 106 10.36 10.79 4.19
N ILE A 107 9.79 10.39 5.32
CA ILE A 107 9.19 11.32 6.30
C ILE A 107 10.24 12.30 6.83
N ILE A 108 11.43 11.82 7.19
CA ILE A 108 12.53 12.68 7.68
C ILE A 108 12.94 13.69 6.61
N VAL A 109 13.15 13.24 5.37
CA VAL A 109 13.53 14.13 4.26
C VAL A 109 12.43 15.15 3.96
N GLY A 110 11.17 14.73 3.96
CA GLY A 110 10.01 15.59 3.75
C GLY A 110 9.88 16.69 4.81
N LEU A 111 10.12 16.35 6.09
CA LEU A 111 10.11 17.31 7.19
C LEU A 111 11.17 18.41 7.01
N ILE A 112 12.38 18.04 6.58
CA ILE A 112 13.46 19.00 6.34
C ILE A 112 13.10 19.95 5.18
N LEU A 113 12.54 19.44 4.09
CA LEU A 113 12.13 20.26 2.95
C LEU A 113 10.99 21.21 3.30
N ILE A 114 10.00 20.74 4.05
CA ILE A 114 8.89 21.59 4.54
C ILE A 114 9.44 22.70 5.43
N ALA A 115 10.35 22.39 6.36
CA ALA A 115 10.96 23.40 7.22
C ALA A 115 11.71 24.46 6.39
N LEU A 116 12.57 24.05 5.46
CA LEU A 116 13.29 24.97 4.57
C LEU A 116 12.35 25.83 3.73
N TYR A 117 11.27 25.25 3.23
CA TYR A 117 10.24 25.97 2.47
C TYR A 117 9.57 27.07 3.31
N PHE A 118 9.22 26.79 4.57
CA PHE A 118 8.67 27.79 5.49
C PHE A 118 9.65 28.93 5.78
N ILE A 119 10.92 28.62 6.03
CA ILE A 119 11.98 29.64 6.21
C ILE A 119 12.09 30.52 4.96
N GLY A 120 12.10 29.90 3.77
CA GLY A 120 12.21 30.61 2.49
C GLY A 120 11.06 31.59 2.26
N ILE A 121 9.83 31.18 2.54
CA ILE A 121 8.64 32.06 2.44
C ILE A 121 8.72 33.22 3.42
N LEU A 122 9.15 33.00 4.66
CA LEU A 122 9.26 34.07 5.65
C LEU A 122 10.28 35.13 5.22
N ILE A 123 11.47 34.71 4.77
CA ILE A 123 12.51 35.63 4.30
C ILE A 123 12.02 36.41 3.08
N PHE A 124 11.43 35.72 2.10
CA PHE A 124 10.92 36.35 0.89
C PHE A 124 9.79 37.35 1.20
N GLY A 125 8.86 36.97 2.10
CA GLY A 125 7.76 37.83 2.53
C GLY A 125 8.24 39.09 3.24
N ILE A 126 9.21 38.96 4.16
CA ILE A 126 9.83 40.12 4.84
C ILE A 126 10.55 41.02 3.82
N SER A 127 11.29 40.43 2.88
CA SER A 127 12.02 41.20 1.85
C SER A 127 11.07 42.00 0.94
N MET A 128 9.95 41.40 0.53
CA MET A 128 8.94 42.08 -0.28
C MET A 128 8.26 43.21 0.49
N TYR A 129 7.90 42.97 1.75
CA TYR A 129 7.32 44.00 2.61
C TYR A 129 8.26 45.20 2.80
N SER A 130 9.55 44.93 3.05
CA SER A 130 10.58 45.97 3.20
C SER A 130 10.81 46.78 1.91
N SER A 131 10.73 46.14 0.72
CA SER A 131 10.80 46.87 -0.57
C SER A 131 9.58 47.71 -0.87
N TYR A 132 8.39 47.35 -0.35
CA TYR A 132 7.18 48.15 -0.55
C TYR A 132 7.09 49.34 0.42
N SER A 133 7.70 49.23 1.61
CA SER A 133 7.62 50.29 2.63
C SER A 133 8.70 51.37 2.52
N ASN A 134 9.69 51.24 1.63
CA ASN A 134 10.70 52.24 1.31
C ASN A 134 10.41 52.89 -0.04
#